data_AF-A0A951CJJ8-F1
#
_entry.id   AF-A0A951CJJ8-F1
#
_cell.length_a   1.000
_cell.length_b   1.000
_cell.length_c   1.000
_cell.angle_alpha   90.00
_cell.angle_beta   90.00
_cell.angle_gamma   90.00
#
_symmetry.space_group_name_H-M   'P 1'
#
loop_
_entity.id
_entity.type
_entity.pdbx_description
1 polymer ?
#
loop_
_entity_poly.entity_id
_entity_poly.type
_entity_poly.pdbx_seq_one_letter_code
_entity_poly.pdbx_strand_id
1 'polypeptide(L)'
;MELLTPRADVETSLPKLDLPRERPGAPTALDWLVTLAGLWIMTGLFIDAHQHLFLAVESFFNPWHMAMYSGAVFAAAVMGVAIARNYRRGSSLWRAIPDGYVQSVFGVAGLLLGGALDFVWHAIFGFEHQMDLLLSPPHLFLLSGLFFLITGPVRSALNRTSSSKLVDQLPMLVCFGLAFEIIQFVTQFGFYPEALMRDHPLSQPAFPREQFVLSVFLFYRQALEMSIVIW
;
A
#
# COMPACT_ATOMS: atom_id res chain seq x y z
N MET A 1 -7.27 76.91 24.70
CA MET A 1 -7.59 75.79 25.60
C MET A 1 -8.58 74.92 24.87
N GLU A 2 -8.07 74.05 24.00
CA GLU A 2 -8.85 73.18 23.12
C GLU A 2 -8.87 71.79 23.76
N LEU A 3 -10.06 71.34 24.15
CA LEU A 3 -10.28 70.07 24.85
C LEU A 3 -10.15 68.91 23.85
N LEU A 4 -9.04 68.18 23.92
CA LEU A 4 -8.89 66.89 23.26
C LEU A 4 -9.86 65.89 23.92
N THR A 5 -10.84 65.42 23.17
CA THR A 5 -11.71 64.31 23.57
C THR A 5 -10.93 62.98 23.44
N PRO A 6 -11.12 62.01 24.36
CA PRO A 6 -10.47 60.71 24.25
C PRO A 6 -11.06 59.94 23.08
N ARG A 7 -10.20 59.45 22.19
CA ARG A 7 -10.59 58.51 21.14
C ARG A 7 -11.00 57.21 21.83
N ALA A 8 -12.27 56.82 21.71
CA ALA A 8 -12.71 55.51 22.18
C ALA A 8 -11.97 54.44 21.37
N ASP A 9 -11.17 53.63 22.06
CA ASP A 9 -10.51 52.47 21.50
C ASP A 9 -11.60 51.46 21.15
N VAL A 10 -12.04 51.48 19.90
CA VAL A 10 -12.92 50.44 19.35
C VAL A 10 -12.06 49.19 19.24
N GLU A 11 -12.08 48.38 20.30
CA GLU A 11 -11.56 47.02 20.27
C GLU A 11 -12.40 46.26 19.23
N THR A 12 -11.90 46.21 18.00
CA THR A 12 -12.49 45.45 16.91
C THR A 12 -12.38 43.98 17.29
N SER A 13 -13.40 43.46 17.96
CA SER A 13 -13.60 42.02 18.12
C SER A 13 -13.92 41.44 16.75
N LEU A 14 -12.91 41.29 15.91
CA LEU A 14 -13.01 40.59 14.65
C LEU A 14 -13.61 39.20 14.98
N PRO A 15 -14.70 38.79 14.30
CA PRO A 15 -15.23 37.46 14.48
C PRO A 15 -14.07 36.49 14.26
N LYS A 16 -13.80 35.63 15.25
CA LYS A 16 -12.84 34.53 15.10
C LYS A 16 -13.34 33.70 13.92
N LEU A 17 -12.75 33.95 12.76
CA LEU A 17 -12.95 33.10 11.59
C LEU A 17 -12.43 31.74 12.06
N ASP A 18 -13.31 30.76 12.23
CA ASP A 18 -12.92 29.38 12.47
C ASP A 18 -12.20 28.91 11.22
N LEU A 19 -10.90 29.19 11.16
CA LEU A 19 -10.03 28.71 10.10
C LEU A 19 -10.18 27.18 10.08
N PRO A 20 -10.31 26.56 8.91
CA PRO A 20 -10.45 25.12 8.81
C PRO A 20 -9.34 24.44 9.62
N ARG A 21 -9.71 23.72 10.69
CA ARG A 21 -8.72 22.94 11.46
C ARG A 21 -8.00 22.00 10.50
N GLU A 22 -6.68 22.15 10.43
CA GLU A 22 -5.79 21.25 9.68
C GLU A 22 -5.94 19.81 10.19
N ARG A 23 -5.60 18.84 9.32
CA ARG A 23 -5.66 17.43 9.70
C ARG A 23 -4.65 17.14 10.81
N PRO A 24 -4.96 16.21 11.73
CA PRO A 24 -3.98 15.77 12.72
C PRO A 24 -2.77 15.15 12.03
N GLY A 25 -1.56 15.59 12.40
CA GLY A 25 -0.33 14.96 11.94
C GLY A 25 -0.27 13.48 12.31
N ALA A 26 0.18 12.64 11.39
CA ALA A 26 0.30 11.22 11.64
C ALA A 26 1.49 10.89 12.56
N PRO A 27 1.28 10.13 13.66
CA PRO A 27 2.36 9.73 14.55
C PRO A 27 3.27 8.71 13.87
N THR A 28 4.58 8.72 14.16
CA THR A 28 5.54 7.74 13.60
C THR A 28 5.15 6.29 13.88
N ALA A 29 4.45 6.02 14.98
CA ALA A 29 3.92 4.69 15.27
C ALA A 29 2.91 4.19 14.23
N LEU A 30 2.11 5.09 13.64
CA LEU A 30 1.19 4.73 12.55
C LEU A 30 1.98 4.31 11.31
N ASP A 31 3.07 5.01 10.99
CA ASP A 31 3.93 4.64 9.87
C ASP A 31 4.52 3.25 10.03
N TRP A 32 5.04 2.93 11.21
CA TRP A 32 5.56 1.58 11.48
C TRP A 32 4.50 0.49 11.34
N LEU A 33 3.27 0.76 11.82
CA LEU A 33 2.17 -0.20 11.68
C LEU A 33 1.75 -0.38 10.23
N VAL A 34 1.73 0.69 9.43
CA VAL A 34 1.42 0.60 7.99
C VAL A 34 2.55 -0.05 7.21
N THR A 35 3.82 0.22 7.55
CA THR A 35 4.98 -0.49 6.98
C THR A 35 4.91 -1.97 7.30
N LEU A 36 4.58 -2.35 8.54
CA LEU A 36 4.39 -3.75 8.92
C LEU A 36 3.25 -4.40 8.12
N ALA A 37 2.13 -3.70 7.95
CA ALA A 37 1.03 -4.17 7.12
C ALA A 37 1.45 -4.37 5.66
N GLY A 38 2.21 -3.43 5.09
CA GLY A 38 2.75 -3.51 3.74
C GLY A 38 3.69 -4.71 3.55
N LEU A 39 4.62 -4.91 4.48
CA LEU A 39 5.52 -6.08 4.49
C LEU A 39 4.76 -7.40 4.59
N TRP A 40 3.74 -7.45 5.45
CA TRP A 40 2.88 -8.62 5.62
C TRP A 40 2.15 -8.94 4.31
N ILE A 41 1.44 -7.97 3.75
CA ILE A 41 0.67 -8.16 2.50
C ILE A 41 1.62 -8.57 1.37
N MET A 42 2.77 -7.90 1.23
CA MET A 42 3.78 -8.25 0.21
C MET A 42 4.32 -9.67 0.39
N THR A 43 4.62 -10.08 1.61
CA THR A 43 5.06 -11.45 1.87
C THR A 43 3.99 -12.46 1.46
N GLY A 44 2.73 -12.21 1.82
CA GLY A 44 1.60 -13.04 1.38
C GLY A 44 1.48 -13.10 -0.14
N LEU A 45 1.57 -11.94 -0.81
CA LEU A 45 1.51 -11.83 -2.27
C LEU A 45 2.62 -12.63 -2.96
N PHE A 46 3.87 -12.52 -2.52
CA PHE A 46 4.96 -13.27 -3.16
C PHE A 46 4.86 -14.78 -2.95
N ILE A 47 4.40 -15.20 -1.78
CA ILE A 47 4.15 -16.62 -1.52
C ILE A 47 2.99 -17.11 -2.41
N ASP A 48 1.91 -16.34 -2.51
CA ASP A 48 0.76 -16.66 -3.35
C ASP A 48 1.11 -16.73 -4.84
N ALA A 49 1.84 -15.73 -5.36
CA ALA A 49 2.34 -15.72 -6.73
C ALA A 49 3.25 -16.94 -7.01
N HIS A 50 4.14 -17.30 -6.08
CA HIS A 50 4.96 -18.51 -6.20
C HIS A 50 4.09 -19.77 -6.32
N GLN A 51 3.06 -19.88 -5.49
CA GLN A 51 2.18 -21.04 -5.46
C GLN A 51 1.39 -21.15 -6.76
N HIS A 52 0.91 -20.03 -7.29
CA HIS A 52 0.25 -19.97 -8.57
C HIS A 52 1.15 -20.29 -9.78
N LEU A 53 2.45 -20.00 -9.70
CA LEU A 53 3.41 -20.30 -10.77
C LEU A 53 3.87 -21.76 -10.79
N PHE A 54 4.00 -22.38 -9.61
CA PHE A 54 4.62 -23.70 -9.46
C PHE A 54 3.67 -24.79 -8.95
N LEU A 55 2.49 -24.45 -8.43
CA LEU A 55 1.57 -25.42 -7.85
C LEU A 55 0.14 -25.18 -8.37
N ALA A 56 -0.68 -26.23 -8.33
CA ALA A 56 -2.10 -26.10 -8.66
C ALA A 56 -2.82 -25.44 -7.48
N VAL A 57 -3.25 -24.19 -7.67
CA VAL A 57 -4.17 -23.52 -6.74
C VAL A 57 -5.59 -23.88 -7.14
N GLU A 58 -6.25 -24.71 -6.34
CA GLU A 58 -7.59 -25.25 -6.64
C GLU A 58 -8.71 -24.55 -5.86
N SER A 59 -8.37 -23.66 -4.92
CA SER A 59 -9.34 -22.96 -4.09
C SER A 59 -8.89 -21.54 -3.74
N PHE A 60 -9.86 -20.63 -3.68
CA PHE A 60 -9.65 -19.23 -3.31
C PHE A 60 -9.27 -19.14 -1.83
N PHE A 61 -9.92 -19.94 -0.99
CA PHE A 61 -9.64 -20.01 0.44
C PHE A 61 -8.43 -20.90 0.72
N ASN A 62 -7.29 -20.55 0.14
CA ASN A 62 -6.00 -21.18 0.42
C ASN A 62 -5.20 -20.36 1.46
N PRO A 63 -4.22 -20.98 2.14
CA PRO A 63 -3.46 -20.31 3.19
C PRO A 63 -2.71 -19.03 2.73
N TRP A 64 -2.34 -18.93 1.45
CA TRP A 64 -1.53 -17.86 0.89
C TRP A 64 -2.35 -16.61 0.61
N HIS A 65 -3.52 -16.77 -0.01
CA HIS A 65 -4.55 -15.73 -0.06
C HIS A 65 -4.93 -15.26 1.35
N MET A 66 -5.20 -16.19 2.27
CA MET A 66 -5.60 -15.82 3.64
C MET A 66 -4.49 -15.05 4.37
N ALA A 67 -3.22 -15.38 4.15
CA ALA A 67 -2.10 -14.62 4.67
C ALA A 67 -2.09 -13.18 4.13
N MET A 68 -2.25 -12.99 2.82
CA MET A 68 -2.35 -11.67 2.20
C MET A 68 -3.54 -10.86 2.73
N TYR A 69 -4.75 -11.44 2.74
CA TYR A 69 -5.97 -10.78 3.19
C TYR A 69 -5.96 -10.46 4.69
N SER A 70 -5.32 -11.29 5.51
CA SER A 70 -5.15 -10.98 6.94
C SER A 70 -4.30 -9.72 7.15
N GLY A 71 -3.28 -9.48 6.31
CA GLY A 71 -2.52 -8.24 6.30
C GLY A 71 -3.37 -7.02 5.90
N ALA A 72 -4.28 -7.18 4.92
CA ALA A 72 -5.21 -6.12 4.53
C ALA A 72 -6.22 -5.79 5.65
N VAL A 73 -6.74 -6.80 6.34
CA VAL A 73 -7.59 -6.60 7.54
C VAL A 73 -6.83 -5.90 8.66
N PHE A 74 -5.56 -6.27 8.88
CA PHE A 74 -4.69 -5.58 9.83
C PHE A 74 -4.51 -4.10 9.45
N ALA A 75 -4.24 -3.79 8.18
CA ALA A 75 -4.14 -2.41 7.69
C ALA A 75 -5.45 -1.62 7.94
N ALA A 76 -6.59 -2.23 7.66
CA ALA A 76 -7.91 -1.64 7.89
C ALA A 76 -8.16 -1.34 9.38
N ALA A 77 -7.80 -2.27 10.26
CA ALA A 77 -7.92 -2.09 11.70
C ALA A 77 -7.01 -0.95 12.21
N VAL A 78 -5.75 -0.92 11.78
CA VAL A 78 -4.79 0.15 12.13
C VAL A 78 -5.33 1.52 11.71
N MET A 79 -5.78 1.65 10.45
CA MET A 79 -6.32 2.90 9.92
C MET A 79 -7.62 3.31 10.63
N GLY A 80 -8.53 2.35 10.82
CA GLY A 80 -9.79 2.56 11.52
C GLY A 80 -9.60 3.04 12.95
N VAL A 81 -8.64 2.46 13.68
CA VAL A 81 -8.29 2.90 15.05
C VAL A 81 -7.71 4.32 15.04
N ALA A 82 -6.82 4.66 14.09
CA ALA A 82 -6.26 6.00 13.98
C ALA A 82 -7.35 7.06 13.70
N ILE A 83 -8.23 6.78 12.74
CA ILE A 83 -9.38 7.64 12.40
C ILE A 83 -10.33 7.76 13.59
N ALA A 84 -10.70 6.65 14.23
CA ALA A 84 -11.63 6.66 15.37
C ALA A 84 -11.08 7.46 16.55
N ARG A 85 -9.76 7.40 16.83
CA ARG A 85 -9.10 8.20 17.87
C ARG A 85 -9.19 9.70 17.57
N ASN A 86 -8.93 10.10 16.33
CA ASN A 86 -9.03 11.50 15.92
C ASN A 86 -10.48 12.00 15.91
N TYR A 87 -11.42 11.18 15.47
CA TYR A 87 -12.85 11.49 15.49
C TYR A 87 -13.35 11.72 16.93
N ARG A 88 -12.98 10.84 17.87
CA ARG A 88 -13.29 11.00 19.31
C ARG A 88 -12.69 12.25 19.95
N ARG A 89 -11.66 12.85 19.32
CA ARG A 89 -11.06 14.13 19.74
C ARG A 89 -11.74 15.36 19.11
N GLY A 90 -12.86 15.17 18.40
CA GLY A 90 -13.68 16.25 17.86
C GLY A 90 -13.40 16.60 16.39
N SER A 91 -12.60 15.81 15.66
CA SER A 91 -12.50 15.95 14.20
C SER A 91 -13.75 15.40 13.51
N SER A 92 -14.20 16.02 12.42
CA SER A 92 -15.19 15.39 11.54
C SER A 92 -14.58 14.16 10.85
N LEU A 93 -15.40 13.20 10.38
CA LEU A 93 -14.90 11.93 9.81
C LEU A 93 -13.81 12.10 8.76
N TRP A 94 -14.00 13.00 7.79
CA TRP A 94 -13.01 13.26 6.74
C TRP A 94 -11.73 13.94 7.26
N ARG A 95 -11.86 14.78 8.29
CA ARG A 95 -10.72 15.44 8.95
C ARG A 95 -10.07 14.57 10.03
N ALA A 96 -10.66 13.43 10.36
CA ALA A 96 -10.12 12.48 11.31
C ALA A 96 -9.04 11.59 10.67
N ILE A 97 -8.98 11.52 9.34
CA ILE A 97 -7.89 10.84 8.62
C ILE A 97 -6.56 11.55 8.93
N PRO A 98 -5.55 10.83 9.44
CA PRO A 98 -4.22 11.40 9.68
C PRO A 98 -3.63 12.00 8.41
N ASP A 99 -2.88 13.08 8.55
CA ASP A 99 -2.26 13.72 7.41
C ASP A 99 -1.28 12.78 6.68
N GLY A 100 -1.27 12.83 5.34
CA GLY A 100 -0.54 11.89 4.47
C GLY A 100 -1.24 10.54 4.18
N TYR A 101 -2.34 10.21 4.87
CA TYR A 101 -2.98 8.88 4.80
C TYR A 101 -4.31 8.81 4.03
N VAL A 102 -4.77 9.90 3.41
CA VAL A 102 -6.02 9.89 2.62
C VAL A 102 -5.99 8.87 1.51
N GLN A 103 -4.94 8.87 0.70
CA GLN A 103 -4.77 7.89 -0.37
C GLN A 103 -4.68 6.48 0.19
N SER A 104 -4.04 6.28 1.35
CA SER A 104 -3.98 4.98 2.01
C SER A 104 -5.34 4.48 2.48
N VAL A 105 -6.27 5.35 2.86
CA VAL A 105 -7.68 4.96 3.15
C VAL A 105 -8.35 4.43 1.88
N PHE A 106 -8.18 5.11 0.75
CA PHE A 106 -8.64 4.59 -0.55
C PHE A 106 -7.93 3.28 -0.92
N GLY A 107 -6.65 3.14 -0.59
CA GLY A 107 -5.88 1.92 -0.78
C GLY A 107 -6.45 0.74 0.01
N VAL A 108 -6.74 0.93 1.30
CA VAL A 108 -7.40 -0.07 2.14
C VAL A 108 -8.78 -0.42 1.59
N ALA A 109 -9.59 0.57 1.20
CA ALA A 109 -10.89 0.31 0.59
C ALA A 109 -10.76 -0.49 -0.72
N GLY A 110 -9.76 -0.15 -1.55
CA GLY A 110 -9.41 -0.86 -2.76
C GLY A 110 -8.97 -2.30 -2.51
N LEU A 111 -8.19 -2.56 -1.46
CA LEU A 111 -7.80 -3.92 -1.06
C LEU A 111 -9.00 -4.78 -0.63
N LEU A 112 -9.90 -4.22 0.17
CA LEU A 112 -11.08 -4.95 0.65
C LEU A 112 -12.08 -5.21 -0.48
N LEU A 113 -12.36 -4.19 -1.30
CA LEU A 113 -13.25 -4.33 -2.45
C LEU A 113 -12.62 -5.23 -3.52
N GLY A 114 -11.32 -5.04 -3.79
CA GLY A 114 -10.56 -5.85 -4.71
C GLY A 114 -10.59 -7.32 -4.35
N GLY A 115 -10.45 -7.67 -3.06
CA GLY A 115 -10.54 -9.06 -2.64
C GLY A 115 -11.92 -9.69 -2.84
N ALA A 116 -12.99 -8.90 -2.67
CA ALA A 116 -14.33 -9.37 -2.99
C ALA A 116 -14.53 -9.55 -4.49
N LEU A 117 -14.00 -8.63 -5.31
CA LEU A 117 -14.03 -8.73 -6.77
C LEU A 117 -13.21 -9.92 -7.28
N ASP A 118 -12.07 -10.17 -6.66
CA ASP A 118 -11.16 -11.28 -6.95
C ASP A 118 -11.82 -12.64 -6.67
N PHE A 119 -12.51 -12.76 -5.53
CA PHE A 119 -13.33 -13.93 -5.23
C PHE A 119 -14.41 -14.17 -6.28
N VAL A 120 -15.17 -13.12 -6.65
CA VAL A 120 -16.23 -13.22 -7.67
C VAL A 120 -15.63 -13.58 -9.03
N TRP A 121 -14.48 -13.00 -9.36
CA TRP A 121 -13.79 -13.26 -10.61
C TRP A 121 -13.39 -14.72 -10.73
N HIS A 122 -12.75 -15.28 -9.70
CA HIS A 122 -12.39 -16.70 -9.67
C HIS A 122 -13.61 -17.62 -9.71
N ALA A 123 -14.74 -17.22 -9.14
CA ALA A 123 -15.98 -17.99 -9.20
C ALA A 123 -16.58 -18.04 -10.63
N ILE A 124 -16.34 -17.02 -11.46
CA ILE A 124 -16.89 -16.92 -12.82
C ILE A 124 -15.92 -17.48 -13.86
N PHE A 125 -14.63 -17.15 -13.75
CA PHE A 125 -13.62 -17.41 -14.78
C PHE A 125 -12.64 -18.52 -14.40
N GLY A 126 -12.65 -19.00 -13.15
CA GLY A 126 -11.68 -19.96 -12.64
C GLY A 126 -10.36 -19.30 -12.19
N PHE A 127 -9.36 -20.12 -11.88
CA PHE A 127 -8.03 -19.63 -11.52
C PHE A 127 -7.21 -19.33 -12.76
N GLU A 128 -6.51 -18.20 -12.71
CA GLU A 128 -5.70 -17.69 -13.81
C GLU A 128 -4.36 -18.42 -13.86
N HIS A 129 -3.80 -18.49 -15.06
CA HIS A 129 -2.48 -19.08 -15.29
C HIS A 129 -1.54 -18.03 -15.89
N GLN A 130 -0.26 -18.11 -15.50
CA GLN A 130 0.85 -17.33 -16.06
C GLN A 130 0.70 -15.80 -16.01
N MET A 131 0.43 -15.13 -17.14
CA MET A 131 0.41 -13.66 -17.24
C MET A 131 -0.88 -13.08 -16.67
N ASP A 132 -1.99 -13.81 -16.85
CA ASP A 132 -3.32 -13.37 -16.40
C ASP A 132 -3.38 -13.30 -14.87
N LEU A 133 -2.54 -14.12 -14.21
CA LEU A 133 -2.32 -14.17 -12.77
C LEU A 133 -1.92 -12.82 -12.15
N LEU A 134 -1.28 -11.94 -12.92
CA LEU A 134 -0.96 -10.59 -12.44
C LEU A 134 -1.80 -9.51 -13.12
N LEU A 135 -2.13 -9.72 -14.39
CA LEU A 135 -2.71 -8.69 -15.25
C LEU A 135 -4.24 -8.67 -15.25
N SER A 136 -4.88 -9.59 -14.51
CA SER A 136 -6.33 -9.57 -14.43
C SER A 136 -6.86 -8.30 -13.74
N PRO A 137 -8.08 -7.87 -14.10
CA PRO A 137 -8.64 -6.65 -13.55
C PRO A 137 -8.67 -6.61 -12.00
N PRO A 138 -9.05 -7.69 -11.27
CA PRO A 138 -9.00 -7.71 -9.81
C PRO A 138 -7.58 -7.58 -9.25
N HIS A 139 -6.60 -8.30 -9.82
CA HIS A 139 -5.21 -8.24 -9.36
C HIS A 139 -4.60 -6.84 -9.52
N LEU A 140 -4.79 -6.20 -10.68
CA LEU A 140 -4.33 -4.82 -10.90
C LEU A 140 -5.01 -3.82 -9.95
N PHE A 141 -6.29 -4.04 -9.63
CA PHE A 141 -7.01 -3.21 -8.68
C PHE A 141 -6.49 -3.40 -7.25
N LEU A 142 -6.24 -4.65 -6.82
CA LEU A 142 -5.62 -5.00 -5.54
C LEU A 142 -4.22 -4.38 -5.40
N LEU A 143 -3.36 -4.53 -6.41
CA LEU A 143 -2.01 -3.97 -6.44
C LEU A 143 -2.03 -2.44 -6.37
N SER A 144 -2.98 -1.81 -7.07
CA SER A 144 -3.19 -0.36 -6.98
C SER A 144 -3.60 0.07 -5.57
N GLY A 145 -4.50 -0.70 -4.93
CA GLY A 145 -4.89 -0.51 -3.54
C GLY A 145 -3.70 -0.63 -2.57
N LEU A 146 -2.87 -1.66 -2.76
CA LEU A 146 -1.66 -1.86 -1.98
C LEU A 146 -0.67 -0.71 -2.17
N PHE A 147 -0.43 -0.29 -3.41
CA PHE A 147 0.45 0.83 -3.74
C PHE A 147 0.02 2.11 -3.01
N PHE A 148 -1.28 2.43 -2.99
CA PHE A 148 -1.79 3.56 -2.24
C PHE A 148 -1.66 3.38 -0.72
N LEU A 149 -1.84 2.18 -0.19
CA LEU A 149 -1.60 1.91 1.23
C LEU A 149 -0.14 2.19 1.60
N ILE A 150 0.81 1.51 0.96
CA ILE A 150 2.24 1.52 1.33
C ILE A 150 2.92 2.87 1.05
N THR A 151 2.42 3.69 0.12
CA THR A 151 2.95 5.05 -0.08
C THR A 151 2.54 6.04 1.03
N GLY A 152 1.75 5.61 2.02
CA GLY A 152 1.29 6.42 3.16
C GLY A 152 2.42 6.97 4.02
N PRO A 153 3.32 6.12 4.56
CA PRO A 153 4.49 6.56 5.31
C PRO A 153 5.39 7.54 4.54
N VAL A 154 5.48 7.43 3.22
CA VAL A 154 6.24 8.38 2.39
C VAL A 154 5.60 9.76 2.42
N ARG A 155 4.30 9.86 2.13
CA ARG A 155 3.54 11.13 2.21
C ARG A 155 3.54 11.69 3.63
N SER A 156 3.39 10.83 4.64
CA SER A 156 3.44 11.26 6.04
C SER A 156 4.80 11.85 6.42
N ALA A 157 5.90 11.27 5.95
CA ALA A 157 7.24 11.78 6.25
C ALA A 157 7.50 13.12 5.53
N LEU A 158 7.06 13.26 4.27
CA LEU A 158 7.16 14.52 3.52
C LEU A 158 6.37 15.66 4.16
N ASN A 159 5.25 15.35 4.83
CA ASN A 159 4.42 16.35 5.51
C ASN A 159 4.91 16.67 6.93
N ARG A 160 5.86 15.91 7.50
CA ARG A 160 6.44 16.21 8.82
C ARG A 160 7.56 17.25 8.68
N THR A 161 7.67 18.11 9.68
CA THR A 161 8.92 18.84 9.93
C THR A 161 10.03 17.83 10.19
N SER A 162 11.12 17.91 9.41
CA SER A 162 12.22 16.92 9.38
C SER A 162 12.62 16.39 10.77
N SER A 163 12.51 15.07 10.97
CA SER A 163 13.06 14.40 12.17
C SER A 163 14.55 14.14 11.97
N SER A 164 15.36 14.44 12.98
CA SER A 164 16.80 14.17 12.99
C SER A 164 17.15 12.69 13.23
N LYS A 165 16.17 11.84 13.58
CA LYS A 165 16.40 10.43 13.90
C LYS A 165 16.14 9.53 12.70
N LEU A 166 17.12 8.70 12.37
CA LEU A 166 17.01 7.72 11.27
C LEU A 166 15.81 6.78 11.44
N VAL A 167 15.52 6.31 12.66
CA VAL A 167 14.42 5.38 12.94
C VAL A 167 13.04 5.96 12.58
N ASP A 168 12.87 7.29 12.62
CA ASP A 168 11.62 7.94 12.24
C ASP A 168 11.46 8.03 10.71
N GLN A 169 12.55 7.85 9.96
CA GLN A 169 12.59 7.89 8.51
C GLN A 169 12.56 6.48 7.87
N LEU A 170 12.92 5.44 8.64
CA LEU A 170 12.92 4.04 8.14
C LEU A 170 11.58 3.60 7.54
N PRO A 171 10.41 3.91 8.12
CA PRO A 171 9.13 3.54 7.51
C PRO A 171 8.97 4.06 6.08
N MET A 172 9.36 5.31 5.83
CA MET A 172 9.35 5.92 4.49
C MET A 172 10.29 5.17 3.54
N LEU A 173 11.52 4.88 3.95
CA LEU A 173 12.50 4.20 3.09
C LEU A 173 12.06 2.79 2.72
N VAL A 174 11.59 2.02 3.71
CA VAL A 174 11.07 0.66 3.47
C VAL A 174 9.87 0.71 2.54
N CYS A 175 8.89 1.57 2.82
CA CYS A 175 7.70 1.68 1.99
C CYS A 175 7.97 2.22 0.58
N PHE A 176 8.97 3.09 0.42
CA PHE A 176 9.43 3.51 -0.89
C PHE A 176 10.01 2.33 -1.69
N GLY A 177 10.83 1.49 -1.04
CA GLY A 177 11.32 0.24 -1.62
C GLY A 177 10.18 -0.71 -2.01
N LEU A 178 9.18 -0.89 -1.14
CA LEU A 178 7.99 -1.71 -1.47
C LEU A 178 7.18 -1.14 -2.64
N ALA A 179 7.05 0.18 -2.73
CA ALA A 179 6.35 0.82 -3.84
C ALA A 179 7.11 0.63 -5.17
N PHE A 180 8.43 0.71 -5.13
CA PHE A 180 9.28 0.40 -6.28
C PHE A 180 9.14 -1.09 -6.68
N GLU A 181 9.13 -2.00 -5.71
CA GLU A 181 8.94 -3.43 -5.94
C GLU A 181 7.60 -3.73 -6.63
N ILE A 182 6.49 -3.08 -6.22
CA ILE A 182 5.20 -3.26 -6.92
C ILE A 182 5.28 -2.82 -8.39
N ILE A 183 5.92 -1.67 -8.65
CA ILE A 183 6.07 -1.17 -10.02
C ILE A 183 6.88 -2.18 -10.84
N GLN A 184 8.02 -2.64 -10.32
CA GLN A 184 8.84 -3.65 -10.94
C GLN A 184 8.06 -4.95 -11.18
N PHE A 185 7.32 -5.42 -10.18
CA PHE A 185 6.54 -6.65 -10.24
C PHE A 185 5.46 -6.58 -11.33
N VAL A 186 4.80 -5.44 -11.52
CA VAL A 186 3.81 -5.28 -12.60
C VAL A 186 4.48 -5.13 -13.97
N THR A 187 5.61 -4.43 -14.06
CA THR A 187 6.25 -4.13 -15.35
C THR A 187 7.14 -5.25 -15.87
N GLN A 188 7.52 -6.25 -15.06
CA GLN A 188 8.42 -7.35 -15.44
C GLN A 188 8.01 -8.05 -16.75
N PHE A 189 6.71 -8.15 -17.01
CA PHE A 189 6.15 -8.81 -18.19
C PHE A 189 6.30 -8.01 -19.49
N GLY A 190 6.48 -6.69 -19.42
CA GLY A 190 6.74 -5.85 -20.59
C GLY A 190 8.15 -6.03 -21.17
N PHE A 191 9.07 -6.63 -20.40
CA PHE A 191 10.48 -6.80 -20.75
C PHE A 191 10.88 -8.27 -20.90
N TYR A 192 9.94 -9.21 -20.76
CA TYR A 192 10.17 -10.63 -20.98
C TYR A 192 10.11 -10.98 -22.49
N PRO A 193 11.16 -11.60 -23.08
CA PRO A 193 11.09 -12.23 -24.41
C PRO A 193 10.21 -13.50 -24.43
N GLU A 194 9.75 -13.94 -23.26
CA GLU A 194 9.07 -15.21 -23.03
C GLU A 194 7.54 -15.14 -23.15
N ALA A 195 7.03 -14.17 -23.89
CA ALA A 195 5.66 -14.23 -24.45
C ALA A 195 5.40 -15.54 -25.25
N LEU A 196 6.43 -16.35 -25.49
CA LEU A 196 6.43 -17.69 -26.07
C LEU A 196 6.23 -18.85 -25.06
N MET A 197 6.29 -18.62 -23.75
CA MET A 197 6.08 -19.64 -22.70
C MET A 197 4.60 -19.73 -22.26
N ARG A 198 3.68 -19.24 -23.11
CA ARG A 198 2.25 -19.01 -22.84
C ARG A 198 1.43 -20.26 -22.47
N ASP A 199 1.96 -21.46 -22.70
CA ASP A 199 1.13 -22.67 -22.73
C ASP A 199 1.57 -23.79 -21.76
N HIS A 200 2.63 -23.60 -20.94
CA HIS A 200 3.04 -24.62 -19.97
C HIS A 200 3.47 -24.05 -18.60
N PRO A 201 3.10 -24.71 -17.48
CA PRO A 201 3.69 -24.39 -16.17
C PRO A 201 5.21 -24.60 -16.22
N LEU A 202 5.95 -23.77 -15.48
CA LEU A 202 7.41 -23.92 -15.40
C LEU A 202 7.74 -25.34 -14.92
N SER A 203 8.70 -25.98 -15.58
CA SER A 203 9.15 -27.31 -15.20
C SER A 203 9.58 -27.30 -13.74
N GLN A 204 8.95 -28.14 -12.92
CA GLN A 204 9.32 -28.33 -11.52
C GLN A 204 10.76 -28.85 -11.47
N PRO A 205 11.76 -28.08 -10.99
CA PRO A 205 13.06 -28.65 -10.72
C PRO A 205 12.92 -29.73 -9.62
N ALA A 206 13.76 -30.75 -9.67
CA ALA A 206 13.66 -31.96 -8.85
C ALA A 206 13.73 -31.72 -7.32
N PHE A 207 14.03 -30.50 -6.86
CA PHE A 207 14.19 -30.16 -5.45
C PHE A 207 13.34 -28.96 -5.03
N PRO A 208 12.40 -29.12 -4.07
CA PRO A 208 11.49 -28.06 -3.61
C PRO A 208 12.19 -26.82 -3.02
N ARG A 209 13.36 -26.99 -2.39
CA ARG A 209 14.13 -25.87 -1.80
C ARG A 209 14.68 -24.93 -2.87
N GLU A 210 15.00 -25.45 -4.04
CA GLU A 210 15.55 -24.67 -5.15
C GLU A 210 14.47 -23.84 -5.85
N GLN A 211 13.20 -24.22 -5.75
CA GLN A 211 12.07 -23.53 -6.38
C GLN A 211 11.80 -22.15 -5.78
N PHE A 212 11.81 -22.04 -4.44
CA PHE A 212 11.66 -20.75 -3.77
C PHE A 212 12.83 -19.82 -4.11
N VAL A 213 14.05 -20.36 -4.07
CA VAL A 213 15.28 -19.63 -4.40
C VAL A 213 15.27 -19.18 -5.86
N LEU A 214 14.84 -20.04 -6.80
CA LEU A 214 14.67 -19.70 -8.22
C LEU A 214 13.61 -18.63 -8.43
N SER A 215 12.51 -18.66 -7.68
CA SER A 215 11.48 -17.61 -7.77
C SER A 215 12.04 -16.25 -7.34
N VAL A 216 12.76 -16.23 -6.21
CA VAL A 216 13.49 -15.03 -5.76
C VAL A 216 14.48 -14.60 -6.83
N PHE A 217 15.32 -15.49 -7.37
CA PHE A 217 16.28 -15.13 -8.42
C PHE A 217 15.62 -14.69 -9.73
N LEU A 218 14.48 -15.24 -10.13
CA LEU A 218 13.74 -14.78 -11.30
C LEU A 218 13.27 -13.33 -11.10
N PHE A 219 12.63 -13.05 -9.97
CA PHE A 219 12.20 -11.69 -9.62
C PHE A 219 13.39 -10.71 -9.48
N TYR A 220 14.50 -11.14 -8.87
CA TYR A 220 15.67 -10.28 -8.60
C TYR A 220 16.65 -10.12 -9.77
N ARG A 221 16.90 -11.17 -10.56
CA ARG A 221 17.74 -11.09 -11.79
C ARG A 221 17.16 -10.03 -12.73
N GLN A 222 15.84 -9.94 -12.75
CA GLN A 222 15.14 -9.02 -13.64
C GLN A 222 15.18 -7.57 -13.15
N ALA A 223 15.21 -7.33 -11.83
CA ALA A 223 15.50 -6.02 -11.26
C ALA A 223 16.87 -5.47 -11.74
N LEU A 224 17.86 -6.37 -11.80
CA LEU A 224 19.21 -6.10 -12.31
C LEU A 224 19.22 -5.86 -13.83
N GLU A 225 18.44 -6.62 -14.60
CA GLU A 225 18.35 -6.43 -16.06
C GLU A 225 17.64 -5.10 -16.41
N MET A 226 16.58 -4.71 -15.70
CA MET A 226 15.94 -3.39 -15.90
C MET A 226 16.85 -2.21 -15.56
N SER A 227 17.68 -2.34 -14.52
CA SER A 227 18.64 -1.29 -14.15
C SER A 227 19.80 -1.16 -15.14
N ILE A 228 20.11 -2.21 -15.92
CA ILE A 228 21.07 -2.16 -17.03
C ILE A 228 20.45 -1.49 -18.27
N VAL A 229 19.16 -1.67 -18.54
CA VAL A 229 18.47 -1.09 -19.72
C VAL A 229 18.18 0.41 -19.57
N ILE A 230 18.13 0.92 -18.35
CA ILE A 230 17.90 2.35 -18.05
C ILE A 230 19.20 3.18 -18.10
N TRP A 231 20.36 2.56 -18.36
CA TRP A 231 21.66 3.21 -18.57
C TRP A 231 22.20 2.98 -19.99
#